data_AF-A0A943K9V8-F1
#
_entry.id   AF-A0A943K9V8-F1
#
_cell.length_a   1.000
_cell.length_b   1.000
_cell.length_c   1.000
_cell.angle_alpha   90.00
_cell.angle_beta   90.00
_cell.angle_gamma   90.00
#
_symmetry.space_group_name_H-M   'P 1'
#
loop_
_entity.id
_entity.type
_entity.pdbx_description
1 polymer ?
#
loop_
_entity_poly.entity_id
_entity_poly.type
_entity_poly.pdbx_seq_one_letter_code
_entity_poly.pdbx_strand_id
1 'polypeptide(L)' 'MENKAVFLESTEEIAVSKAATPEFYRLYQQSVLLALKEQGVLNEVQVQHCLNTLNHSI' A
#
# COMPACT_ATOMS: atom_id res chain seq x y z
N MET A 1 -32.03 -19.05 -12.53
CA MET A 1 -31.34 -17.85 -11.98
C MET A 1 -29.86 -18.13 -12.11
N GLU A 2 -29.14 -17.38 -12.95
CA GLU A 2 -27.68 -17.54 -13.07
C GLU A 2 -27.03 -16.95 -11.82
N ASN A 3 -26.24 -17.74 -11.08
CA ASN A 3 -25.39 -17.24 -10.00
C ASN A 3 -24.19 -16.51 -10.58
N LYS A 4 -24.40 -15.30 -11.09
CA LYS A 4 -23.31 -14.41 -11.45
C LYS A 4 -22.76 -13.76 -10.20
N ALA A 5 -21.44 -13.74 -10.10
CA ALA A 5 -20.77 -13.12 -8.98
C ALA A 5 -20.94 -11.60 -9.06
N VAL A 6 -21.39 -10.99 -7.96
CA VAL A 6 -21.78 -9.56 -7.86
C VAL A 6 -20.69 -8.61 -8.37
N PHE A 7 -19.42 -8.99 -8.27
CA PHE A 7 -18.29 -8.20 -8.75
C PHE A 7 -18.15 -8.12 -10.28
N LEU A 8 -18.81 -8.98 -11.06
CA LEU A 8 -18.79 -8.93 -12.53
C LEU A 8 -19.56 -7.71 -13.09
N GLU A 9 -20.43 -7.10 -12.30
CA GLU A 9 -21.21 -5.91 -12.67
C GLU A 9 -20.63 -4.62 -12.06
N SER A 10 -19.58 -4.72 -11.25
CA SER A 10 -18.91 -3.57 -10.64
C SER A 10 -18.06 -2.86 -11.68
N THR A 11 -18.65 -1.84 -12.32
CA THR A 11 -18.02 -0.96 -13.32
C THR A 11 -17.53 0.36 -12.73
N GLU A 12 -17.73 0.55 -11.43
CA GLU A 12 -17.29 1.75 -10.72
C GLU A 12 -15.77 1.68 -10.52
N GLU A 13 -15.04 2.55 -11.22
CA GLU A 13 -13.66 2.87 -10.86
C GLU A 13 -13.65 3.45 -9.45
N ILE A 14 -13.21 2.68 -8.48
CA ILE A 14 -12.90 3.21 -7.15
C ILE A 14 -11.76 4.19 -7.37
N ALA A 15 -12.01 5.47 -7.09
CA ALA A 15 -10.98 6.51 -7.13
C ALA A 15 -9.92 6.17 -6.07
N VAL A 16 -8.86 5.47 -6.50
CA VAL A 16 -7.76 5.05 -5.63
C VAL A 16 -7.03 6.31 -5.16
N SER A 17 -7.26 6.65 -3.90
CA SER A 17 -6.57 7.75 -3.24
C SER A 17 -6.08 7.28 -1.87
N LYS A 18 -5.06 7.95 -1.32
CA LYS A 18 -4.56 7.68 0.03
C LYS A 18 -5.67 7.76 1.09
N ALA A 19 -6.64 8.64 0.88
CA ALA A 19 -7.78 8.80 1.78
C ALA A 19 -8.84 7.69 1.61
N ALA A 20 -9.06 7.22 0.38
CA ALA A 20 -10.05 6.18 0.10
C ALA A 20 -9.55 4.76 0.42
N THR A 21 -8.23 4.54 0.41
CA THR A 21 -7.61 3.21 0.59
C THR A 21 -6.34 3.25 1.46
N PRO A 22 -6.42 3.75 2.70
CA PRO A 22 -5.23 4.00 3.53
C PRO A 22 -4.40 2.75 3.81
N GLU A 23 -5.03 1.58 3.99
CA GLU A 23 -4.34 0.31 4.23
C GLU A 23 -3.54 -0.15 3.01
N PHE A 24 -4.11 0.00 1.81
CA PHE A 24 -3.43 -0.35 0.56
C PHE A 24 -2.16 0.49 0.38
N TYR A 25 -2.28 1.81 0.55
CA TYR A 25 -1.12 2.70 0.42
C TYR A 25 -0.07 2.44 1.48
N ARG A 26 -0.47 2.10 2.72
CA ARG A 26 0.47 1.72 3.77
C ARG A 26 1.25 0.47 3.41
N LEU A 27 0.56 -0.59 2.96
CA LEU A 27 1.21 -1.84 2.54
C LEU A 27 2.13 -1.62 1.33
N TYR A 28 1.70 -0.81 0.37
CA TYR A 28 2.51 -0.43 -0.78
C TYR A 28 3.79 0.32 -0.36
N GLN A 29 3.68 1.28 0.55
CA GLN A 29 4.85 2.02 1.03
C GLN A 29 5.81 1.12 1.81
N GLN A 30 5.29 0.18 2.61
CA GLN A 30 6.12 -0.80 3.33
C GLN A 30 6.84 -1.75 2.37
N SER A 31 6.18 -2.20 1.29
CA SER A 31 6.81 -3.08 0.29
C SER A 31 7.91 -2.36 -0.48
N VAL A 32 7.72 -1.08 -0.81
CA VAL A 32 8.77 -0.25 -1.43
C VAL A 32 10.00 -0.13 -0.51
N LEU A 33 9.80 0.13 0.79
CA LEU A 33 10.92 0.22 1.74
C LEU A 33 11.68 -1.10 1.87
N LEU A 34 10.97 -2.24 1.86
CA LEU A 34 11.59 -3.56 1.86
C LEU A 34 12.44 -3.78 0.59
N ALA A 35 11.90 -3.47 -0.59
CA ALA A 35 12.63 -3.62 -1.84
C ALA A 35 13.91 -2.76 -1.87
N LEU A 36 13.85 -1.52 -1.37
CA LEU A 36 15.01 -0.63 -1.28
C LEU A 36 16.08 -1.16 -0.31
N LYS A 37 15.66 -1.82 0.78
CA LYS A 37 16.58 -2.51 1.70
C LYS A 37 17.28 -3.69 1.02
N GLU A 38 16.51 -4.53 0.34
CA GLU A 38 17.04 -5.72 -0.35
C GLU A 38 18.00 -5.36 -1.48
N GLN A 39 17.79 -4.23 -2.15
CA GLN A 39 18.70 -3.67 -3.16
C GLN A 39 19.92 -2.97 -2.56
N GLY A 40 20.03 -2.86 -1.23
CA GLY A 40 21.12 -2.18 -0.55
C GLY A 40 21.10 -0.65 -0.70
N VAL A 41 20.00 -0.08 -1.22
CA VAL A 41 19.80 1.38 -1.33
C VAL A 41 19.60 1.98 0.06
N LEU A 42 18.89 1.25 0.92
CA LEU A 42 18.70 1.61 2.33
C LEU A 42 19.34 0.56 3.23
N ASN A 43 19.97 1.01 4.31
CA ASN A 43 20.37 0.15 5.41
C ASN A 43 19.26 0.02 6.48
N GLU A 44 19.45 -0.86 7.46
CA GLU A 44 18.46 -1.14 8.51
C GLU A 44 17.99 0.11 9.25
N VAL A 45 18.93 1.00 9.61
CA VAL A 45 18.64 2.21 10.37
C VAL A 45 17.77 3.17 9.56
N GLN A 46 18.08 3.32 8.27
CA GLN A 46 17.32 4.17 7.35
C GLN A 46 15.90 3.62 7.13
N VAL A 47 15.75 2.31 6.98
CA VAL A 47 14.43 1.65 6.86
C VAL A 47 13.60 1.89 8.10
N GLN A 48 14.18 1.70 9.29
CA GLN A 48 13.47 1.91 10.56
C GLN A 48 13.04 3.38 10.71
N HIS A 49 13.90 4.33 10.34
CA HIS A 49 13.54 5.74 10.34
C HIS A 49 12.36 6.02 9.40
N CYS A 50 12.41 5.51 8.16
CA CYS A 50 11.30 5.66 7.19
C CYS A 50 9.99 5.06 7.71
N LEU A 51 10.02 3.87 8.32
CA LEU A 51 8.85 3.24 8.92
C LEU A 51 8.27 4.07 10.07
N ASN A 52 9.12 4.64 10.91
CA ASN A 52 8.69 5.51 12.00
C ASN A 52 8.00 6.77 11.45
N THR A 53 8.58 7.41 10.42
CA THR A 53 7.96 8.57 9.76
C THR A 53 6.61 8.22 9.13
N LEU A 54 6.51 7.04 8.52
CA LEU A 54 5.27 6.54 7.92
C LEU A 54 4.15 6.40 8.95
N ASN A 55 4.47 5.89 10.14
CA ASN A 55 3.49 5.71 11.22
C ASN A 55 3.04 7.04 11.86
N HIS A 56 3.82 8.13 11.73
CA HIS A 56 3.46 9.46 12.23
C HIS A 56 2.70 10.33 11.22
N SER A 57 2.65 9.91 9.94
CA SER A 57 2.03 10.68 8.86
C SER A 57 0.56 10.29 8.59
N ILE A 58 -0.01 9.43 9.44
CA ILE A 58 -1.39 8.92 9.38
C ILE A 58 -2.17 9.52 10.55
#